data_AF-A0A933P4S3-F1
#
_entry.id   AF-A0A933P4S3-F1
#
_cell.length_a   1.000
_cell.length_b   1.000
_cell.length_c   1.000
_cell.angle_alpha   90.00
_cell.angle_beta   90.00
_cell.angle_gamma   90.00
#
_symmetry.space_group_name_H-M   'P 1'
#
loop_
_entity.id
_entity.type
_entity.pdbx_description
1 polymer ?
#
loop_
_entity_poly.entity_id
_entity_poly.type
_entity_poly.pdbx_seq_one_letter_code
_entity_poly.pdbx_strand_id
1 'polypeptide(L)'
;MAVLLDGLITDVHLDELHARVGACFGFGSTLNARPLLDVAALAFLACGASSADPLVFDELEERYLPESPVRGNAAHQKRRYALTAAILIASGVEPEDTGWWKADNLWSYAFDAVVAFVRAASERRQLPIATICTAIRDQS
;
A
#
# COMPACT_ATOMS: atom_id res chain seq x y z
N MET A 1 10.77 -5.33 1.72
CA MET A 1 9.85 -4.71 0.73
C MET A 1 10.35 -4.74 -0.70
N ALA A 2 11.66 -4.95 -0.92
CA ALA A 2 12.22 -5.16 -2.25
C ALA A 2 11.39 -6.14 -3.11
N VAL A 3 10.96 -7.29 -2.57
CA VAL A 3 10.10 -8.26 -3.28
C VAL A 3 8.86 -7.63 -3.91
N LEU A 4 8.17 -6.73 -3.19
CA LEU A 4 6.98 -6.02 -3.68
C LEU A 4 7.36 -5.04 -4.80
N LEU A 5 8.33 -4.16 -4.53
CA LEU A 5 8.72 -3.12 -5.49
C LEU A 5 9.33 -3.72 -6.76
N ASP A 6 10.19 -4.72 -6.62
CA ASP A 6 10.80 -5.43 -7.75
C ASP A 6 9.74 -6.15 -8.58
N GLY A 7 8.75 -6.78 -7.93
CA GLY A 7 7.62 -7.40 -8.62
C GLY A 7 6.79 -6.40 -9.42
N LEU A 8 6.50 -5.23 -8.85
CA LEU A 8 5.81 -4.14 -9.57
C LEU A 8 6.66 -3.55 -10.70
N ILE A 9 7.99 -3.48 -10.54
CA ILE A 9 8.91 -3.00 -11.58
C ILE A 9 8.93 -3.94 -12.79
N THR A 10 8.91 -5.25 -12.54
CA THR A 10 8.92 -6.28 -13.58
C THR A 10 7.53 -6.73 -14.03
N ASP A 11 6.47 -6.03 -13.62
CA ASP A 11 5.07 -6.31 -13.98
C ASP A 11 4.61 -7.75 -13.65
N VAL A 12 4.98 -8.25 -12.47
CA VAL A 12 4.50 -9.54 -11.95
C VAL A 12 3.00 -9.46 -11.67
N HIS A 13 2.25 -10.49 -12.06
CA HIS A 13 0.83 -10.59 -11.74
C HIS A 13 0.58 -10.41 -10.24
N LEU A 14 -0.41 -9.58 -9.90
CA LEU A 14 -0.61 -9.16 -8.51
C LEU A 14 -0.95 -10.31 -7.55
N ASP A 15 -1.69 -11.32 -7.98
CA ASP A 15 -1.98 -12.50 -7.14
C ASP A 15 -0.70 -13.29 -6.82
N GLU A 16 0.18 -13.45 -7.81
CA GLU A 16 1.49 -14.08 -7.62
C GLU A 16 2.38 -13.23 -6.70
N LEU A 17 2.40 -11.92 -6.92
CA LEU A 17 3.18 -10.99 -6.11
C LEU A 17 2.68 -10.94 -4.67
N HIS A 18 1.37 -10.95 -4.47
CA HIS A 18 0.73 -11.00 -3.16
C HIS A 18 1.12 -12.28 -2.41
N ALA A 19 1.07 -13.44 -3.07
CA ALA A 19 1.52 -14.71 -2.48
C ALA A 19 3.01 -14.68 -2.10
N ARG A 20 3.87 -14.12 -2.95
CA ARG A 20 5.31 -13.98 -2.70
C ARG A 20 5.59 -13.08 -1.49
N VAL A 21 4.88 -11.95 -1.37
CA VAL A 21 4.99 -11.05 -0.22
C VAL A 21 4.44 -11.73 1.03
N GLY A 22 3.31 -12.43 0.92
CA GLY A 22 2.67 -13.15 2.03
C GLY A 22 3.55 -14.23 2.66
N ALA A 23 4.40 -14.88 1.86
CA ALA A 23 5.38 -15.84 2.38
C ALA A 23 6.35 -15.22 3.42
N CYS A 24 6.60 -13.91 3.37
CA CYS A 24 7.40 -13.20 4.37
C CYS A 24 6.68 -13.01 5.71
N PHE A 25 5.35 -13.11 5.73
CA PHE A 25 4.48 -12.92 6.89
C PHE A 25 3.88 -14.25 7.41
N GLY A 26 4.41 -15.38 6.93
CA GLY A 26 3.94 -16.71 7.31
C GLY A 26 4.21 -17.07 8.78
N PHE A 27 3.77 -18.26 9.16
CA PHE A 27 3.88 -18.78 10.53
C PHE A 27 5.31 -18.72 11.08
N GLY A 28 5.49 -18.08 12.24
CA GLY A 28 6.79 -17.87 12.88
C GLY A 28 7.53 -16.59 12.47
N SER A 29 6.97 -15.80 11.55
CA SER A 29 7.53 -14.49 11.18
C SER A 29 7.33 -13.46 12.29
N THR A 30 8.38 -12.66 12.56
CA THR A 30 8.33 -11.49 13.44
C THR A 30 8.06 -10.19 12.68
N LEU A 31 7.98 -10.26 11.34
CA LEU A 31 7.68 -9.11 10.50
C LEU A 31 6.23 -8.67 10.73
N ASN A 32 6.08 -7.41 11.14
CA ASN A 32 4.80 -6.73 11.16
C ASN A 32 4.59 -5.98 9.83
N ALA A 33 3.40 -5.45 9.61
CA ALA A 33 3.07 -4.73 8.38
C ALA A 33 3.74 -3.35 8.24
N ARG A 34 4.51 -2.87 9.23
CA ARG A 34 5.07 -1.51 9.22
C ARG A 34 5.93 -1.23 7.99
N PRO A 35 6.87 -2.08 7.56
CA PRO A 35 7.66 -1.80 6.37
C PRO A 35 6.80 -1.65 5.08
N LEU A 36 5.66 -2.35 4.99
CA LEU A 36 4.71 -2.15 3.88
C LEU A 36 4.01 -0.79 3.97
N LEU A 37 3.62 -0.38 5.18
CA LEU A 37 3.00 0.92 5.42
C LEU A 37 3.96 2.08 5.14
N ASP A 38 5.25 1.94 5.47
CA ASP A 38 6.27 2.94 5.14
C ASP A 38 6.45 3.08 3.62
N VAL A 39 6.45 1.96 2.89
CA VAL A 39 6.48 1.98 1.42
C VAL A 39 5.21 2.59 0.83
N ALA A 40 4.04 2.31 1.42
CA ALA A 40 2.78 2.91 1.01
C ALA A 40 2.78 4.43 1.27
N ALA A 41 3.40 4.88 2.36
CA ALA A 41 3.58 6.29 2.68
C ALA A 41 4.46 6.99 1.63
N LEU A 42 5.57 6.38 1.23
CA LEU A 42 6.41 6.88 0.13
C LEU A 42 5.64 6.94 -1.20
N ALA A 43 4.82 5.93 -1.49
CA ALA A 43 3.95 5.93 -2.67
C ALA A 43 2.89 7.04 -2.62
N PHE A 44 2.29 7.29 -1.45
CA PHE A 44 1.36 8.40 -1.26
C PHE A 44 2.05 9.76 -1.49
N LEU A 45 3.24 9.97 -0.94
CA LEU A 45 4.03 11.19 -1.20
C LEU A 45 4.32 11.36 -2.69
N ALA A 46 4.61 10.27 -3.40
CA ALA A 46 4.82 10.28 -4.84
C ALA A 46 3.56 10.68 -5.64
N CYS A 47 2.35 10.64 -5.08
CA CYS A 47 1.14 11.13 -5.73
C CYS A 47 1.13 12.67 -5.88
N GLY A 48 1.92 13.41 -5.09
CA GLY A 48 1.93 14.87 -5.12
C GLY A 48 0.56 15.48 -4.81
N ALA A 49 -0.23 14.83 -3.95
CA ALA A 49 -1.56 15.32 -3.56
C ALA A 49 -1.42 16.66 -2.80
N SER A 50 -2.31 17.60 -3.08
CA SER A 50 -2.33 18.91 -2.41
C SER A 50 -3.77 19.36 -2.15
N SER A 51 -3.95 20.46 -1.41
CA SER A 51 -5.29 21.03 -1.23
C SER A 51 -5.92 21.54 -2.53
N ALA A 52 -5.10 21.96 -3.51
CA ALA A 52 -5.57 22.43 -4.82
C ALA A 52 -5.89 21.29 -5.80
N ASP A 53 -5.33 20.11 -5.56
CA ASP A 53 -5.52 18.90 -6.36
C ASP A 53 -5.50 17.68 -5.42
N PRO A 54 -6.61 17.43 -4.70
CA PRO A 54 -6.68 16.42 -3.67
C PRO A 54 -6.82 15.01 -4.25
N LEU A 55 -6.26 14.03 -3.55
CA LEU A 55 -6.52 12.63 -3.81
C LEU A 55 -7.84 12.23 -3.13
N VAL A 56 -8.86 11.87 -3.93
CA VAL A 56 -10.18 11.49 -3.40
C VAL A 56 -10.11 10.09 -2.80
N PHE A 57 -10.16 10.03 -1.46
CA PHE A 57 -9.90 8.79 -0.70
C PHE A 57 -10.91 7.69 -0.99
N ASP A 58 -12.20 8.02 -1.07
CA ASP A 58 -13.27 7.03 -1.22
C ASP A 58 -13.26 6.33 -2.60
N GLU A 59 -12.60 6.93 -3.61
CA GLU A 59 -12.49 6.35 -4.95
C GLU A 59 -11.24 5.46 -5.12
N LEU A 60 -10.30 5.50 -4.17
CA LEU A 60 -9.02 4.80 -4.31
C LEU A 60 -9.18 3.30 -4.50
N GLU A 61 -10.08 2.69 -3.73
CA GLU A 61 -10.29 1.24 -3.74
C GLU A 61 -10.91 0.77 -5.07
N GLU A 62 -11.98 1.43 -5.52
CA GLU A 62 -12.69 1.04 -6.74
C GLU A 62 -11.87 1.31 -7.99
N ARG A 63 -11.14 2.43 -8.02
CA ARG A 63 -10.37 2.86 -9.18
C ARG A 63 -9.05 2.12 -9.32
N TYR A 64 -8.33 1.91 -8.23
CA TYR A 64 -6.95 1.40 -8.27
C TYR A 64 -6.79 -0.02 -7.73
N LEU A 65 -7.84 -0.65 -7.22
CA LEU A 65 -7.84 -2.07 -6.81
C LEU A 65 -9.08 -2.85 -7.28
N PRO A 66 -9.53 -2.73 -8.55
CA PRO A 66 -10.73 -3.44 -9.03
C PRO A 66 -10.64 -4.98 -8.93
N GLU A 67 -9.42 -5.53 -8.98
CA GLU A 67 -9.12 -6.96 -8.87
C GLU A 67 -9.26 -7.52 -7.45
N SER A 68 -9.24 -6.66 -6.42
CA SER A 68 -9.28 -7.06 -5.02
C SER A 68 -10.47 -6.41 -4.31
N PRO A 69 -11.72 -6.73 -4.70
CA PRO A 69 -12.89 -6.16 -4.04
C PRO A 69 -12.99 -6.71 -2.63
N VAL A 70 -12.92 -5.82 -1.64
CA VAL A 70 -13.15 -6.21 -0.26
C VAL A 70 -14.64 -6.43 -0.03
N ARG A 71 -14.97 -7.51 0.68
CA ARG A 71 -16.34 -7.82 1.08
C ARG A 71 -16.45 -7.84 2.60
N GLY A 72 -17.44 -7.12 3.12
CA GLY A 72 -17.79 -7.10 4.54
C GLY A 72 -17.10 -5.98 5.33
N ASN A 73 -17.82 -5.46 6.32
CA ASN A 73 -17.45 -4.24 7.05
C ASN A 73 -16.06 -4.33 7.70
N ALA A 74 -15.73 -5.46 8.32
CA ALA A 74 -14.43 -5.62 8.99
C ALA A 74 -13.27 -5.43 8.00
N ALA A 75 -13.30 -6.13 6.86
CA ALA A 75 -12.26 -6.04 5.84
C ALA A 75 -12.17 -4.63 5.22
N HIS A 76 -13.30 -3.93 5.04
CA HIS A 76 -13.28 -2.54 4.57
C HIS A 76 -12.58 -1.62 5.59
N GLN A 77 -12.90 -1.76 6.87
CA GLN A 77 -12.22 -1.00 7.93
C GLN A 77 -10.71 -1.31 7.95
N LYS A 78 -10.32 -2.57 7.69
CA LYS A 78 -8.91 -2.98 7.61
C LYS A 78 -8.15 -2.27 6.48
N ARG A 79 -8.75 -2.22 5.29
CA ARG A 79 -8.14 -1.54 4.14
C ARG A 79 -8.09 -0.03 4.34
N ARG A 80 -9.19 0.58 4.78
CA ARG A 80 -9.23 2.02 5.10
C ARG A 80 -8.20 2.38 6.16
N TYR A 81 -8.03 1.53 7.17
CA TYR A 81 -6.97 1.71 8.17
C TYR A 81 -5.58 1.71 7.51
N ALA A 82 -5.25 0.73 6.67
CA ALA A 82 -3.93 0.67 6.02
C ALA A 82 -3.65 1.90 5.13
N LEU A 83 -4.64 2.34 4.34
CA LEU A 83 -4.54 3.55 3.53
C LEU A 83 -4.35 4.80 4.40
N THR A 84 -5.13 4.94 5.47
CA THR A 84 -5.05 6.10 6.38
C THR A 84 -3.74 6.10 7.17
N ALA A 85 -3.28 4.94 7.63
CA ALA A 85 -2.02 4.78 8.34
C ALA A 85 -0.83 5.22 7.47
N ALA A 86 -0.82 4.87 6.18
CA ALA A 86 0.20 5.33 5.25
C ALA A 86 0.20 6.88 5.10
N ILE A 87 -0.97 7.51 5.05
CA ILE A 87 -1.11 8.98 4.99
C ILE A 87 -0.60 9.64 6.28
N LEU A 88 -0.93 9.07 7.44
CA LEU A 88 -0.43 9.55 8.73
C LEU A 88 1.10 9.47 8.79
N ILE A 89 1.68 8.31 8.44
CA ILE A 89 3.13 8.10 8.38
C ILE A 89 3.79 9.11 7.45
N ALA A 90 3.25 9.29 6.24
CA ALA A 90 3.74 10.29 5.28
C ALA A 90 3.71 11.72 5.81
N SER A 91 2.79 12.00 6.73
CA SER A 91 2.63 13.30 7.40
C SER A 91 3.46 13.43 8.68
N GLY A 92 4.29 12.43 9.02
CA GLY A 92 5.09 12.39 10.25
C GLY A 92 4.28 12.07 11.51
N VAL A 93 3.08 11.50 11.36
CA VAL A 93 2.20 11.12 12.47
C VAL A 93 2.18 9.60 12.61
N GLU A 94 2.44 9.12 13.82
CA GLU A 94 2.38 7.69 14.12
C GLU A 94 0.91 7.21 14.18
N PRO A 95 0.50 6.22 13.38
CA PRO A 95 -0.86 5.68 13.42
C PRO A 95 -1.12 4.92 14.73
N GLU A 96 -2.39 4.83 15.12
CA GLU A 96 -2.77 4.09 16.33
C GLU A 96 -2.34 2.62 16.26
N ASP A 97 -1.81 2.11 17.37
CA ASP A 97 -1.51 0.68 17.49
C ASP A 97 -2.82 -0.12 17.47
N THR A 98 -2.95 -1.00 16.48
CA THR A 98 -4.13 -1.82 16.29
C THR A 98 -4.09 -3.11 17.08
N GLY A 99 -3.22 -3.30 18.08
CA GLY A 99 -3.05 -4.53 18.87
C GLY A 99 -4.32 -5.24 19.40
N TRP A 100 -5.47 -4.56 19.50
CA TRP A 100 -6.79 -5.15 19.80
C TRP A 100 -7.48 -5.89 18.62
N TRP A 101 -7.02 -5.66 17.39
CA TRP A 101 -7.37 -6.41 16.21
C TRP A 101 -6.33 -7.54 16.07
N LYS A 102 -6.74 -8.79 15.91
CA LYS A 102 -5.77 -9.87 15.66
C LYS A 102 -5.18 -9.68 14.25
N ALA A 103 -4.02 -9.05 14.19
CA ALA A 103 -3.42 -8.43 13.00
C ALA A 103 -2.76 -9.39 12.02
N ASP A 104 -3.08 -10.68 12.04
CA ASP A 104 -2.35 -11.71 11.27
C ASP A 104 -2.38 -11.44 9.75
N ASN A 105 -3.28 -10.57 9.28
CA ASN A 105 -3.40 -10.19 7.87
C ASN A 105 -3.25 -8.69 7.58
N LEU A 106 -2.73 -7.85 8.51
CA LEU A 106 -2.53 -6.41 8.23
C LEU A 106 -1.67 -6.18 6.98
N TRP A 107 -0.67 -7.03 6.80
CA TRP A 107 0.25 -6.96 5.68
C TRP A 107 -0.48 -7.01 4.33
N SER A 108 -1.58 -7.76 4.22
CA SER A 108 -2.33 -7.85 2.97
C SER A 108 -3.00 -6.53 2.62
N TYR A 109 -3.50 -5.80 3.62
CA TYR A 109 -4.12 -4.49 3.40
C TYR A 109 -3.07 -3.39 3.20
N ALA A 110 -1.90 -3.53 3.82
CA ALA A 110 -0.78 -2.64 3.56
C ALA A 110 -0.22 -2.86 2.14
N PHE A 111 -0.19 -4.10 1.63
CA PHE A 111 0.11 -4.41 0.24
C PHE A 111 -0.87 -3.71 -0.71
N ASP A 112 -2.18 -3.83 -0.45
CA ASP A 112 -3.22 -3.15 -1.23
C ASP A 112 -2.99 -1.63 -1.26
N ALA A 113 -2.63 -1.03 -0.11
CA ALA A 113 -2.33 0.39 -0.01
C ALA A 113 -1.13 0.81 -0.89
N VAL A 114 -0.06 0.01 -0.92
CA VAL A 114 1.09 0.26 -1.82
C VAL A 114 0.63 0.26 -3.27
N VAL A 115 -0.10 -0.77 -3.70
CA VAL A 115 -0.57 -0.90 -5.09
C VAL A 115 -1.47 0.28 -5.48
N ALA A 116 -2.41 0.64 -4.61
CA ALA A 116 -3.33 1.76 -4.84
C ALA A 116 -2.57 3.08 -5.02
N PHE A 117 -1.66 3.42 -4.10
CA PHE A 117 -0.92 4.68 -4.18
C PHE A 117 0.09 4.72 -5.32
N VAL A 118 0.74 3.59 -5.65
CA VAL A 118 1.64 3.52 -6.81
C VAL A 118 0.88 3.77 -8.12
N ARG A 119 -0.31 3.15 -8.28
CA ARG A 119 -1.17 3.37 -9.45
C ARG A 119 -1.68 4.81 -9.50
N ALA A 120 -2.11 5.37 -8.36
CA ALA A 120 -2.52 6.76 -8.28
C ALA A 120 -1.38 7.73 -8.63
N ALA A 121 -0.16 7.47 -8.14
CA ALA A 121 1.02 8.28 -8.46
C ALA A 121 1.39 8.17 -9.95
N SER A 122 1.32 6.96 -10.52
CA SER A 122 1.55 6.71 -11.94
C SER A 122 0.56 7.50 -12.81
N GLU A 123 -0.73 7.43 -12.50
CA GLU A 123 -1.77 8.16 -13.23
C GLU A 123 -1.59 9.68 -13.12
N ARG A 124 -1.44 10.20 -11.90
CA ARG A 124 -1.32 11.65 -11.66
C ARG A 124 -0.06 12.26 -12.26
N ARG A 125 1.04 11.50 -12.31
CA ARG A 125 2.33 11.97 -12.86
C ARG A 125 2.55 11.59 -14.31
N GLN A 126 1.67 10.77 -14.90
CA GLN A 126 1.84 10.22 -16.25
C GLN A 126 3.20 9.51 -16.41
N LEU A 127 3.61 8.79 -15.36
CA LEU A 127 4.86 8.02 -15.34
C LEU A 127 4.56 6.52 -15.22
N PRO A 128 5.36 5.64 -15.83
CA PRO A 128 5.20 4.19 -15.65
C PRO A 128 5.31 3.80 -14.17
N ILE A 129 4.53 2.78 -13.76
CA ILE A 129 4.61 2.19 -12.41
C ILE A 129 6.06 1.83 -12.03
N ALA A 130 6.81 1.23 -12.95
CA ALA A 130 8.21 0.87 -12.73
C ALA A 130 9.08 2.09 -12.35
N THR A 131 8.82 3.26 -12.93
CA THR A 131 9.54 4.51 -12.59
C THR A 131 9.20 4.97 -11.18
N ILE A 132 7.92 4.92 -10.79
CA ILE A 132 7.48 5.26 -9.43
C ILE A 132 8.12 4.31 -8.42
N CYS A 133 8.04 2.99 -8.65
CA CYS A 133 8.59 1.98 -7.76
C CYS A 133 10.11 2.06 -7.62
N THR A 134 10.83 2.36 -8.71
CA THR A 134 12.30 2.56 -8.65
C THR A 134 12.64 3.75 -7.76
N ALA A 135 11.95 4.88 -7.92
CA ALA A 135 12.18 6.06 -7.10
C ALA A 135 11.87 5.80 -5.62
N ILE A 136 10.85 5.00 -5.31
CA ILE A 136 10.53 4.61 -3.93
C ILE A 136 11.62 3.71 -3.35
N ARG A 137 12.09 2.72 -4.13
CA ARG A 137 13.14 1.78 -3.71
C ARG A 137 14.45 2.49 -3.36
N ASP A 138 14.79 3.55 -4.10
CA ASP A 138 16.02 4.32 -3.86
C ASP A 138 15.92 5.21 -2.60
N GLN A 139 14.72 5.40 -2.05
CA GLN A 139 14.44 6.17 -0.84
C GLN A 139 14.20 5.29 0.41
N SER A 140 14.06 3.97 0.22
CA SER A 140 13.67 3.00 1.26
C SER A 140 14.82 2.20 1.84
#